data_AF-A0A9R0X8G3-F1
#
_entry.id   AF-A0A9R0X8G3-F1
#
_cell.length_a   1.000
_cell.length_b   1.000
_cell.length_c   1.000
_cell.angle_alpha   90.00
_cell.angle_beta   90.00
_cell.angle_gamma   90.00
#
_symmetry.space_group_name_H-M   'P 1'
#
loop_
_entity.id
_entity.type
_entity.pdbx_description
1 polymer ?
#
loop_
_entity_poly.entity_id
_entity_poly.type
_entity_poly.pdbx_seq_one_letter_code
_entity_poly.pdbx_strand_id
1 'polypeptide(L)'
;MAVTQFESVDARRCFPCWDEPAFKAKFKLTLEVPSELVALSNMPVANATFAGPIKTVRYHESPPMSTYLVAIVVGLFEYVEGMTTKGTRVRVYTQTGKSNQGKFALDVGVKSLNLYEDYFATPYPLPKLDMVAIPDFAAGAMENYGLVTYREVALLFDDKSSSASSKQNIAITVAHELAHQWFGNLVTMEWWTHLWLNEGFATWMSHLAVDSFFPQWNIWAQFLDPTTTALRLDSLEASHPIEVEIHHASEVDQIFDAISYDKGASVIRMLQSYLGAERFKQWLHI
;
A
#
# COMPACT_ATOMS: atom_id res chain seq x y z
N MET A 1 12.35 -16.48 -7.65
CA MET A 1 11.64 -15.19 -7.57
C MET A 1 12.58 -14.20 -6.91
N ALA A 2 12.57 -12.94 -7.34
CA ALA A 2 13.24 -11.83 -6.67
C ALA A 2 12.21 -10.73 -6.41
N VAL A 3 12.25 -10.11 -5.23
CA VAL A 3 11.34 -9.05 -4.78
C VAL A 3 12.12 -8.07 -3.92
N THR A 4 11.75 -6.80 -3.99
CA THR A 4 12.28 -5.72 -3.14
C THR A 4 11.29 -5.36 -2.03
N GLN A 5 11.81 -5.07 -0.84
CA GLN A 5 11.14 -4.36 0.25
C GLN A 5 12.15 -3.32 0.74
N PHE A 6 11.82 -2.03 0.65
CA PHE A 6 12.77 -0.96 0.95
C PHE A 6 12.38 -0.07 2.13
N GLU A 7 11.10 -0.03 2.50
CA GLU A 7 10.71 0.70 3.70
C GLU A 7 11.28 0.02 4.94
N SER A 8 11.97 0.75 5.83
CA SER A 8 12.16 2.23 5.79
C SER A 8 13.45 2.74 5.16
N VAL A 9 14.54 1.96 5.21
CA VAL A 9 15.90 2.44 4.89
C VAL A 9 16.74 1.41 4.12
N ASP A 10 16.08 0.53 3.37
CA ASP A 10 16.73 -0.59 2.69
C ASP A 10 16.98 -0.35 1.20
N ALA A 11 16.49 0.75 0.61
CA ALA A 11 16.77 1.06 -0.80
C ALA A 11 18.29 1.19 -1.05
N ARG A 12 19.02 1.77 -0.08
CA ARG A 12 20.49 1.88 -0.07
C ARG A 12 21.23 0.55 -0.21
N ARG A 13 20.59 -0.58 0.13
CA ARG A 13 21.17 -1.93 -0.03
C ARG A 13 21.08 -2.43 -1.46
N CYS A 14 20.14 -1.90 -2.24
CA CYS A 14 19.94 -2.26 -3.64
C CYS A 14 20.67 -1.30 -4.60
N PHE A 15 20.68 0.01 -4.31
CA PHE A 15 21.38 1.00 -5.11
C PHE A 15 21.82 2.22 -4.28
N PRO A 16 22.97 2.85 -4.59
CA PRO A 16 23.40 4.07 -3.90
C PRO A 16 22.40 5.21 -4.10
N CYS A 17 21.91 5.79 -3.02
CA CYS A 17 20.92 6.87 -3.05
C CYS A 17 20.93 7.70 -1.75
N TRP A 18 20.25 8.85 -1.81
CA TRP A 18 19.87 9.64 -0.62
C TRP A 18 18.62 9.02 -0.02
N ASP A 19 18.82 8.02 0.84
CA ASP A 19 17.76 7.12 1.28
C ASP A 19 17.01 7.66 2.50
N GLU A 20 16.38 8.83 2.29
CA GLU A 20 15.51 9.52 3.24
C GLU A 20 14.25 9.99 2.49
N PRO A 21 13.07 9.97 3.13
CA PRO A 21 11.79 10.16 2.43
C PRO A 21 11.64 11.53 1.77
N ALA A 22 12.22 12.60 2.34
CA ALA A 22 12.15 13.95 1.79
C ALA A 22 12.88 14.11 0.44
N PHE A 23 13.89 13.28 0.13
CA PHE A 23 14.65 13.38 -1.12
C PHE A 23 13.94 12.69 -2.29
N LYS A 24 12.73 13.16 -2.62
CA LYS A 24 11.98 12.65 -3.78
C LYS A 24 12.74 12.86 -5.08
N ALA A 25 12.77 11.82 -5.91
CA ALA A 25 13.38 11.84 -7.24
C ALA A 25 12.49 11.09 -8.25
N LYS A 26 12.80 11.26 -9.53
CA LYS A 26 12.20 10.44 -10.59
C LYS A 26 13.07 9.22 -10.86
N PHE A 27 12.45 8.09 -11.11
CA PHE A 27 13.13 6.82 -11.32
C PHE A 27 12.79 6.25 -12.69
N LYS A 28 13.81 5.89 -13.46
CA LYS A 28 13.67 5.26 -14.78
C LYS A 28 14.42 3.94 -14.79
N LEU A 29 13.70 2.85 -14.58
CA LEU A 29 14.28 1.53 -14.39
C LEU A 29 14.49 0.79 -15.72
N THR A 30 15.57 0.01 -15.77
CA THR A 30 15.82 -1.00 -16.80
C THR A 30 16.23 -2.28 -16.08
N LEU A 31 15.60 -3.40 -16.43
CA LEU A 31 15.89 -4.71 -15.86
C LEU A 31 16.31 -5.68 -16.94
N GLU A 32 17.38 -6.43 -16.71
CA GLU A 32 17.78 -7.57 -17.52
C GLU A 32 17.43 -8.84 -16.75
N VAL A 33 16.51 -9.63 -17.30
CA VAL A 33 15.96 -10.81 -16.64
C VAL A 33 15.85 -11.97 -17.61
N PRO A 34 15.81 -13.22 -17.13
CA PRO A 34 15.45 -14.36 -17.96
C PRO A 34 14.12 -14.12 -18.71
N SER A 35 14.10 -14.44 -20.00
CA SER A 35 13.04 -14.09 -20.94
C SER A 35 11.65 -14.60 -20.54
N GLU A 36 11.61 -15.77 -19.89
CA GLU A 36 10.46 -16.50 -19.41
C GLU A 36 9.84 -15.90 -18.13
N LEU A 37 10.58 -15.08 -17.39
CA LEU A 37 10.09 -14.49 -16.13
C LEU A 37 9.34 -13.19 -16.39
N VAL A 38 8.26 -12.97 -15.66
CA VAL A 38 7.61 -11.65 -15.59
C VAL A 38 8.53 -10.73 -14.78
N ALA A 39 8.73 -9.51 -15.26
CA ALA A 39 9.40 -8.45 -14.52
C ALA A 39 8.43 -7.28 -14.38
N LEU A 40 8.24 -6.83 -13.14
CA LEU A 40 7.35 -5.75 -12.76
C LEU A 40 8.15 -4.65 -12.06
N SER A 41 7.71 -3.42 -12.25
CA SER A 41 8.18 -2.26 -11.49
C SER A 41 7.04 -1.25 -11.32
N ASN A 42 7.31 -0.12 -10.68
CA ASN A 42 6.34 0.95 -10.37
C ASN A 42 5.56 1.42 -11.60
N MET A 43 6.25 1.63 -12.73
CA MET A 43 5.70 2.18 -13.97
C MET A 43 5.42 1.10 -15.02
N PRO A 44 4.57 1.36 -16.03
CA PRO A 44 4.38 0.44 -17.14
C PRO A 44 5.65 0.24 -17.97
N VAL A 45 5.73 -0.91 -18.63
CA VAL A 45 6.81 -1.24 -19.58
C VAL A 45 6.69 -0.31 -20.79
N ALA A 46 7.77 0.44 -21.07
CA ALA A 46 7.89 1.26 -22.26
C ALA A 46 8.38 0.47 -23.48
N ASN A 47 9.33 -0.45 -23.27
CA ASN A 47 9.85 -1.33 -24.31
C ASN A 47 10.47 -2.60 -23.68
N ALA A 48 10.45 -3.71 -24.43
CA ALA A 48 11.16 -4.93 -24.08
C ALA A 48 11.89 -5.48 -25.32
N THR A 49 13.20 -5.73 -25.19
CA THR A 49 14.03 -6.34 -26.24
C THR A 49 14.52 -7.70 -25.79
N PHE A 50 14.52 -8.67 -26.70
CA PHE A 50 14.89 -10.06 -26.41
C PHE A 50 16.24 -10.39 -27.04
N ALA A 51 17.14 -10.95 -26.25
CA ALA A 51 18.48 -11.38 -26.66
C ALA A 51 18.70 -12.84 -26.20
N GLY A 52 18.03 -13.77 -26.89
CA GLY A 52 18.04 -15.20 -26.54
C GLY A 52 17.39 -15.44 -25.17
N PRO A 53 18.10 -16.01 -24.18
CA PRO A 53 17.53 -16.36 -22.88
C PRO A 53 17.28 -15.15 -21.96
N ILE A 54 17.79 -13.97 -22.31
CA ILE A 54 17.62 -12.74 -21.52
C ILE A 54 16.75 -11.74 -22.28
N LYS A 55 15.91 -11.00 -21.55
CA LYS A 55 15.23 -9.82 -22.05
C LYS A 55 15.60 -8.59 -21.23
N THR A 56 15.71 -7.45 -21.92
CA THR A 56 15.90 -6.14 -21.31
C THR A 56 14.56 -5.42 -21.32
N VAL A 57 13.99 -5.18 -20.14
CA VAL A 57 12.70 -4.49 -19.95
C VAL A 57 12.98 -3.07 -19.47
N ARG A 58 12.49 -2.08 -20.21
CA ARG A 58 12.62 -0.65 -19.89
C ARG A 58 11.27 -0.11 -19.49
N TYR A 59 11.20 0.59 -18.36
CA TYR A 59 9.96 1.17 -17.84
C TYR A 59 9.89 2.67 -18.16
N HIS A 60 8.67 3.20 -18.15
CA HIS A 60 8.46 4.65 -18.15
C HIS A 60 9.05 5.26 -16.87
N GLU A 61 9.42 6.55 -16.94
CA GLU A 61 9.93 7.29 -15.78
C GLU A 61 8.80 7.57 -14.78
N SER A 62 9.07 7.39 -13.49
CA SER A 62 8.09 7.66 -12.42
C SER A 62 7.87 9.18 -12.21
N PRO A 63 6.74 9.59 -11.60
CA PRO A 63 6.70 10.90 -10.95
C PRO A 63 7.74 10.97 -9.81
N PRO A 64 8.01 12.17 -9.26
CA PRO A 64 8.81 12.30 -8.05
C PRO A 64 8.22 11.47 -6.91
N MET A 65 9.02 10.56 -6.36
CA MET A 65 8.65 9.71 -5.22
C MET A 65 9.87 9.44 -4.35
N SER A 66 9.65 8.97 -3.13
CA SER A 66 10.72 8.64 -2.18
C SER A 66 11.38 7.31 -2.56
N THR A 67 12.64 7.11 -2.17
CA THR A 67 13.44 5.92 -2.51
C THR A 67 12.82 4.61 -2.02
N TYR A 68 12.20 4.64 -0.84
CA TYR A 68 11.58 3.47 -0.21
C TYR A 68 10.40 2.89 -1.02
N LEU A 69 9.83 3.66 -1.95
CA LEU A 69 8.72 3.24 -2.81
C LEU A 69 9.16 2.58 -4.12
N VAL A 70 10.45 2.58 -4.44
CA VAL A 70 10.96 1.90 -5.63
C VAL A 70 10.74 0.39 -5.47
N ALA A 71 10.14 -0.25 -6.46
CA ALA A 71 9.88 -1.68 -6.40
C ALA A 71 10.24 -2.43 -7.68
N ILE A 72 10.74 -3.64 -7.48
CA ILE A 72 11.06 -4.62 -8.51
C ILE A 72 10.54 -5.98 -8.05
N VAL A 73 9.75 -6.63 -8.91
CA VAL A 73 9.35 -8.03 -8.71
C VAL A 73 9.64 -8.82 -9.99
N VAL A 74 10.36 -9.94 -9.85
CA VAL A 74 10.71 -10.84 -10.95
C VAL A 74 10.36 -12.28 -10.59
N GLY A 75 9.55 -12.94 -11.42
CA GLY A 75 9.13 -14.31 -11.16
C GLY A 75 8.14 -14.86 -12.18
N LEU A 76 7.65 -16.08 -11.91
CA LEU A 76 6.59 -16.71 -12.69
C LEU A 76 5.24 -16.30 -12.08
N PHE A 77 4.54 -15.42 -12.79
CA PHE A 77 3.26 -14.90 -12.35
C PHE A 77 2.22 -14.97 -13.47
N GLU A 78 0.98 -15.18 -13.06
CA GLU A 78 -0.21 -14.88 -13.86
C GLU A 78 -0.96 -13.72 -13.19
N TYR A 79 -1.96 -13.15 -13.87
CA TYR A 79 -2.76 -12.09 -13.27
C TYR A 79 -4.23 -12.14 -13.69
N VAL A 80 -5.07 -11.56 -12.84
CA VAL A 80 -6.41 -11.08 -13.21
C VAL A 80 -6.35 -9.55 -13.34
N GLU A 81 -7.14 -8.99 -14.26
CA GLU A 81 -7.17 -7.54 -14.49
C GLU A 81 -8.59 -6.96 -14.45
N GLY A 82 -8.64 -5.69 -14.09
CA GLY A 82 -9.83 -4.84 -14.13
C GLY A 82 -9.43 -3.40 -14.45
N MET A 83 -10.42 -2.53 -14.53
CA MET A 83 -10.24 -1.13 -14.87
C MET A 83 -11.09 -0.27 -13.94
N THR A 84 -10.54 0.85 -13.45
CA THR A 84 -11.33 1.87 -12.75
C THR A 84 -12.24 2.61 -13.73
N THR A 85 -13.23 3.34 -13.21
CA THR A 85 -14.14 4.16 -14.01
C THR A 85 -13.42 5.29 -14.75
N LYS A 86 -12.27 5.75 -14.21
CA LYS A 86 -11.40 6.77 -14.79
C LYS A 86 -10.29 6.19 -15.69
N GLY A 87 -10.27 4.87 -15.92
CA GLY A 87 -9.39 4.22 -16.90
C GLY A 87 -8.02 3.78 -16.36
N THR A 88 -7.83 3.72 -15.04
CA THR A 88 -6.62 3.15 -14.43
C THR A 88 -6.70 1.62 -14.47
N ARG A 89 -5.68 0.97 -15.04
CA ARG A 89 -5.61 -0.49 -15.10
C ARG A 89 -5.19 -1.06 -13.75
N VAL A 90 -5.96 -2.00 -13.21
CA VAL A 90 -5.64 -2.67 -11.94
C VAL A 90 -5.39 -4.15 -12.20
N ARG A 91 -4.29 -4.70 -11.69
CA ARG A 91 -3.96 -6.12 -11.84
C ARG A 91 -3.60 -6.76 -10.51
N VAL A 92 -4.01 -8.01 -10.33
CA VAL A 92 -3.57 -8.85 -9.20
C VAL A 92 -2.70 -9.96 -9.74
N TYR A 93 -1.41 -9.91 -9.42
CA TYR A 93 -0.42 -10.92 -9.80
C TYR A 93 -0.32 -12.00 -8.72
N THR A 94 -0.35 -13.26 -9.16
CA THR A 94 -0.26 -14.43 -8.29
C THR A 94 0.71 -15.45 -8.87
N GLN A 95 1.17 -16.39 -8.05
CA GLN A 95 1.79 -17.60 -8.60
C GLN A 95 0.85 -18.27 -9.61
N THR A 96 1.42 -18.94 -10.60
CA THR A 96 0.68 -19.68 -11.63
C THR A 96 -0.29 -20.69 -11.01
N GLY A 97 -1.55 -20.69 -11.46
CA GLY A 97 -2.63 -21.53 -10.92
C GLY A 97 -3.42 -20.93 -9.75
N LYS A 98 -3.07 -19.74 -9.25
CA LYS A 98 -3.77 -19.07 -8.12
C LYS A 98 -4.58 -17.82 -8.52
N SER A 99 -4.62 -17.43 -9.79
CA SER A 99 -5.29 -16.21 -10.29
C SER A 99 -6.74 -16.06 -9.85
N ASN A 100 -7.48 -17.18 -9.77
CA ASN A 100 -8.86 -17.18 -9.29
C ASN A 100 -9.00 -16.62 -7.86
N GLN A 101 -7.99 -16.82 -7.01
CA GLN A 101 -7.99 -16.32 -5.64
C GLN A 101 -7.74 -14.81 -5.55
N GLY A 102 -7.19 -14.20 -6.60
CA GLY A 102 -6.95 -12.74 -6.67
C GLY A 102 -8.19 -11.92 -7.07
N LYS A 103 -9.30 -12.57 -7.46
CA LYS A 103 -10.49 -11.88 -7.98
C LYS A 103 -11.16 -10.98 -6.94
N PHE A 104 -11.20 -11.43 -5.68
CA PHE A 104 -11.80 -10.64 -4.61
C PHE A 104 -10.98 -9.37 -4.33
N ALA A 105 -9.65 -9.50 -4.21
CA ALA A 105 -8.77 -8.34 -4.05
C ALA A 105 -8.82 -7.39 -5.25
N LEU A 106 -8.98 -7.91 -6.48
CA LEU A 106 -9.16 -7.08 -7.66
C LEU A 106 -10.42 -6.21 -7.56
N ASP A 107 -11.56 -6.80 -7.15
CA ASP A 107 -12.82 -6.06 -6.96
C ASP A 107 -12.67 -4.97 -5.89
N VAL A 108 -12.08 -5.30 -4.74
CA VAL A 108 -11.81 -4.33 -3.68
C VAL A 108 -10.88 -3.23 -4.19
N GLY A 109 -9.79 -3.57 -4.87
CA GLY A 109 -8.82 -2.59 -5.34
C GLY A 109 -9.39 -1.60 -6.36
N VAL A 110 -10.22 -2.08 -7.29
CA VAL A 110 -10.94 -1.21 -8.24
C VAL A 110 -11.93 -0.29 -7.50
N LYS A 111 -12.68 -0.81 -6.53
CA LYS A 111 -13.61 0.01 -5.72
C LYS A 111 -12.87 1.06 -4.89
N SER A 112 -11.77 0.68 -4.25
CA SER A 112 -10.92 1.58 -3.46
C SER A 112 -10.37 2.73 -4.28
N LEU A 113 -9.76 2.46 -5.46
CA LEU A 113 -9.26 3.55 -6.30
C LEU A 113 -10.38 4.49 -6.76
N ASN A 114 -11.52 3.96 -7.24
CA ASN A 114 -12.65 4.80 -7.63
C ASN A 114 -13.13 5.69 -6.47
N LEU A 115 -13.29 5.10 -5.27
CA LEU A 115 -13.71 5.83 -4.08
C LEU A 115 -12.69 6.92 -3.72
N TYR A 116 -11.40 6.61 -3.70
CA TYR A 116 -10.36 7.54 -3.28
C TYR A 116 -10.16 8.70 -4.25
N GLU A 117 -10.22 8.45 -5.56
CA GLU A 117 -10.17 9.51 -6.57
C GLU A 117 -11.34 10.50 -6.42
N ASP A 118 -12.52 10.03 -6.03
CA ASP A 118 -13.71 10.86 -5.81
C ASP A 118 -13.75 11.49 -4.40
N TYR A 119 -13.20 10.79 -3.40
CA TYR A 119 -13.19 11.25 -2.02
C TYR A 119 -12.17 12.36 -1.80
N PHE A 120 -10.97 12.24 -2.38
CA PHE A 120 -9.92 13.25 -2.27
C PHE A 120 -10.02 14.35 -3.32
N ALA A 121 -10.87 14.17 -4.34
CA ALA A 121 -10.94 15.05 -5.52
C ALA A 121 -9.60 15.19 -6.28
N THR A 122 -8.71 14.21 -6.10
CA THR A 122 -7.38 14.16 -6.72
C THR A 122 -7.26 12.81 -7.45
N PRO A 123 -6.99 12.79 -8.77
CA PRO A 123 -6.90 11.54 -9.53
C PRO A 123 -5.68 10.72 -9.14
N TYR A 124 -5.75 9.39 -9.34
CA TYR A 124 -4.58 8.53 -9.22
C TYR A 124 -3.61 8.84 -10.36
N PRO A 125 -2.33 9.19 -10.09
CA PRO A 125 -1.48 9.78 -11.12
C PRO A 125 -0.77 8.77 -12.02
N LEU A 126 -0.81 7.47 -11.70
CA LEU A 126 -0.14 6.44 -12.50
C LEU A 126 -1.13 5.73 -13.45
N PRO A 127 -0.69 5.28 -14.64
CA PRO A 127 -1.57 4.63 -15.61
C PRO A 127 -2.00 3.21 -15.21
N LYS A 128 -1.37 2.63 -14.17
CA LYS A 128 -1.64 1.28 -13.68
C LYS A 128 -1.36 1.19 -12.19
N LEU A 129 -2.04 0.23 -11.54
CA LEU A 129 -1.72 -0.24 -10.19
C LEU A 129 -1.68 -1.77 -10.21
N ASP A 130 -0.54 -2.34 -9.84
CA ASP A 130 -0.36 -3.78 -9.72
C ASP A 130 -0.31 -4.16 -8.24
N MET A 131 -1.05 -5.21 -7.86
CA MET A 131 -1.03 -5.82 -6.53
C MET A 131 -0.42 -7.21 -6.67
N VAL A 132 0.63 -7.54 -5.92
CA VAL A 132 1.38 -8.79 -6.11
C VAL A 132 1.37 -9.62 -4.83
N ALA A 133 0.88 -10.86 -4.93
CA ALA A 133 0.98 -11.83 -3.85
C ALA A 133 2.39 -12.44 -3.80
N ILE A 134 3.11 -12.18 -2.71
CA ILE A 134 4.48 -12.64 -2.45
C ILE A 134 4.43 -13.78 -1.42
N PRO A 135 4.96 -14.98 -1.76
CA PRO A 135 5.00 -16.14 -0.86
C PRO A 135 5.74 -15.94 0.46
N ASP A 136 6.86 -15.20 0.43
CA ASP A 136 7.68 -14.91 1.59
C ASP A 136 7.87 -13.40 1.70
N PHE A 137 7.17 -12.79 2.66
CA PHE A 137 7.12 -11.34 2.83
C PHE A 137 7.05 -11.01 4.31
N ALA A 138 7.97 -10.18 4.80
CA ALA A 138 8.12 -9.92 6.24
C ALA A 138 7.00 -9.03 6.79
N ALA A 139 6.58 -8.00 6.07
CA ALA A 139 5.45 -7.15 6.43
C ALA A 139 4.11 -7.80 6.04
N GLY A 140 2.97 -7.19 6.38
CA GLY A 140 1.65 -7.62 5.89
C GLY A 140 1.47 -7.32 4.41
N ALA A 141 1.75 -6.07 4.04
CA ALA A 141 1.81 -5.54 2.69
C ALA A 141 2.76 -4.32 2.65
N MET A 142 2.94 -3.72 1.48
CA MET A 142 3.77 -2.52 1.26
C MET A 142 3.27 -1.76 0.03
N GLU A 143 3.11 -0.45 0.17
CA GLU A 143 2.35 0.43 -0.73
C GLU A 143 3.10 0.88 -2.00
N ASN A 144 4.22 0.23 -2.33
CA ASN A 144 5.17 0.69 -3.35
C ASN A 144 4.44 1.25 -4.57
N TYR A 145 4.80 2.48 -4.99
CA TYR A 145 3.95 3.28 -5.86
C TYR A 145 3.64 2.57 -7.20
N GLY A 146 2.38 2.15 -7.39
CA GLY A 146 1.94 1.41 -8.57
C GLY A 146 2.32 -0.08 -8.63
N LEU A 147 3.07 -0.63 -7.66
CA LEU A 147 3.43 -2.05 -7.55
C LEU A 147 3.36 -2.53 -6.10
N VAL A 148 2.15 -2.54 -5.55
CA VAL A 148 1.89 -2.91 -4.16
C VAL A 148 2.16 -4.40 -3.93
N THR A 149 2.90 -4.74 -2.88
CA THR A 149 3.25 -6.13 -2.55
C THR A 149 2.55 -6.58 -1.29
N TYR A 150 2.10 -7.84 -1.25
CA TYR A 150 1.32 -8.40 -0.15
C TYR A 150 1.84 -9.77 0.22
N ARG A 151 1.70 -10.17 1.50
CA ARG A 151 1.66 -11.61 1.83
C ARG A 151 0.49 -12.27 1.10
N GLU A 152 0.63 -13.54 0.71
CA GLU A 152 -0.45 -14.28 0.05
C GLU A 152 -1.77 -14.23 0.85
N VAL A 153 -1.71 -14.39 2.17
CA VAL A 153 -2.89 -14.37 3.06
C VAL A 153 -3.59 -13.00 3.15
N ALA A 154 -2.92 -11.93 2.73
CA ALA A 154 -3.44 -10.57 2.73
C ALA A 154 -4.02 -10.14 1.38
N LEU A 155 -3.90 -10.98 0.34
CA LEU A 155 -4.37 -10.66 -1.02
C LEU A 155 -5.21 -11.77 -1.66
N LEU A 156 -4.93 -13.04 -1.35
CA LEU A 156 -5.56 -14.19 -1.98
C LEU A 156 -6.72 -14.70 -1.12
N PHE A 157 -7.90 -14.83 -1.75
CA PHE A 157 -9.10 -15.34 -1.11
C PHE A 157 -9.61 -16.59 -1.83
N ASP A 158 -9.79 -17.69 -1.09
CA ASP A 158 -10.38 -18.93 -1.60
C ASP A 158 -11.75 -19.18 -0.95
N ASP A 159 -12.82 -19.13 -1.73
CA ASP A 159 -14.20 -19.36 -1.28
C ASP A 159 -14.40 -20.68 -0.53
N LYS A 160 -13.53 -21.69 -0.74
CA LYS A 160 -13.65 -23.01 -0.11
C LYS A 160 -12.94 -23.12 1.23
N SER A 161 -11.89 -22.33 1.46
CA SER A 161 -10.98 -22.54 2.59
C SER A 161 -10.70 -21.28 3.42
N SER A 162 -10.89 -20.09 2.85
CA SER A 162 -10.73 -18.82 3.56
C SER A 162 -11.94 -18.51 4.42
N SER A 163 -11.67 -18.00 5.61
CA SER A 163 -12.71 -17.61 6.57
C SER A 163 -13.35 -16.26 6.22
N ALA A 164 -14.50 -15.97 6.82
CA ALA A 164 -15.13 -14.65 6.71
C ALA A 164 -14.25 -13.51 7.25
N SER A 165 -13.52 -13.75 8.36
CA SER A 165 -12.57 -12.78 8.90
C SER A 165 -11.38 -12.58 7.96
N SER A 166 -10.86 -13.64 7.33
CA SER A 166 -9.85 -13.52 6.28
C SER A 166 -10.33 -12.62 5.13
N LYS A 167 -11.60 -12.76 4.71
CA LYS A 167 -12.19 -11.91 3.66
C LYS A 167 -12.22 -10.43 4.06
N GLN A 168 -12.60 -10.14 5.30
CA GLN A 168 -12.62 -8.77 5.83
C GLN A 168 -11.20 -8.19 5.94
N ASN A 169 -10.25 -8.97 6.46
CA ASN A 169 -8.85 -8.56 6.57
C ASN A 169 -8.24 -8.25 5.20
N ILE A 170 -8.46 -9.10 4.19
CA ILE A 170 -8.00 -8.83 2.81
C ILE A 170 -8.60 -7.52 2.29
N ALA A 171 -9.88 -7.27 2.54
CA ALA A 171 -10.53 -6.04 2.10
C ALA A 171 -9.91 -4.80 2.76
N ILE A 172 -9.67 -4.86 4.08
CA ILE A 172 -9.04 -3.78 4.86
C ILE A 172 -7.61 -3.56 4.39
N THR A 173 -6.79 -4.60 4.26
CA THR A 173 -5.39 -4.46 3.83
C THR A 173 -5.31 -3.91 2.40
N VAL A 174 -6.09 -4.42 1.45
CA VAL A 174 -6.11 -3.85 0.09
C VAL A 174 -6.55 -2.39 0.09
N ALA A 175 -7.56 -2.03 0.89
CA ALA A 175 -7.99 -0.64 0.99
C ALA A 175 -6.94 0.26 1.68
N HIS A 176 -6.17 -0.26 2.63
CA HIS A 176 -5.07 0.43 3.33
C HIS A 176 -3.95 0.79 2.37
N GLU A 177 -3.40 -0.20 1.67
CA GLU A 177 -2.30 0.02 0.71
C GLU A 177 -2.68 0.98 -0.43
N LEU A 178 -3.96 0.94 -0.84
CA LEU A 178 -4.45 1.84 -1.87
C LEU A 178 -4.71 3.26 -1.35
N ALA A 179 -4.94 3.44 -0.06
CA ALA A 179 -5.04 4.77 0.56
C ALA A 179 -3.66 5.44 0.62
N HIS A 180 -2.60 4.65 0.84
CA HIS A 180 -1.22 5.14 0.80
C HIS A 180 -0.80 5.74 -0.56
N GLN A 181 -1.51 5.41 -1.65
CA GLN A 181 -1.25 6.06 -2.94
C GLN A 181 -1.45 7.58 -2.87
N TRP A 182 -2.28 8.08 -1.92
CA TRP A 182 -2.38 9.49 -1.55
C TRP A 182 -1.58 9.83 -0.28
N PHE A 183 -1.81 9.09 0.82
CA PHE A 183 -1.19 9.30 2.13
C PHE A 183 0.05 8.42 2.32
N GLY A 184 1.16 8.84 1.72
CA GLY A 184 2.45 8.17 1.77
C GLY A 184 3.19 8.35 0.46
N ASN A 185 2.53 8.08 -0.67
CA ASN A 185 3.16 8.15 -1.98
C ASN A 185 3.11 9.57 -2.58
N LEU A 186 1.89 10.09 -2.75
CA LEU A 186 1.69 11.44 -3.30
C LEU A 186 2.16 12.50 -2.30
N VAL A 187 1.58 12.47 -1.09
CA VAL A 187 2.00 13.29 0.06
C VAL A 187 2.73 12.36 1.02
N THR A 188 4.02 12.63 1.25
CA THR A 188 4.87 11.84 2.15
C THR A 188 5.27 12.73 3.31
N MET A 189 5.33 12.18 4.53
CA MET A 189 5.95 12.87 5.65
C MET A 189 7.39 13.32 5.30
N GLU A 190 7.78 14.49 5.80
CA GLU A 190 9.13 15.01 5.61
C GLU A 190 10.18 14.10 6.28
N TRP A 191 9.83 13.60 7.47
CA TRP A 191 10.66 12.67 8.23
C TRP A 191 9.79 11.66 8.98
N TRP A 192 10.41 10.55 9.35
CA TRP A 192 9.78 9.42 10.05
C TRP A 192 9.08 9.80 11.36
N THR A 193 9.45 10.93 11.97
CA THR A 193 8.75 11.48 13.13
C THR A 193 7.25 11.65 12.92
N HIS A 194 6.81 11.90 11.69
CA HIS A 194 5.41 12.04 11.34
C HIS A 194 4.85 10.83 10.59
N LEU A 195 5.40 9.62 10.78
CA LEU A 195 4.95 8.37 10.15
C LEU A 195 3.43 8.15 10.27
N TRP A 196 2.83 8.52 11.40
CA TRP A 196 1.39 8.41 11.64
C TRP A 196 0.53 9.15 10.60
N LEU A 197 1.07 10.17 9.90
CA LEU A 197 0.37 10.86 8.81
C LEU A 197 0.15 9.94 7.61
N ASN A 198 1.03 8.97 7.39
CA ASN A 198 0.79 7.92 6.41
C ASN A 198 -0.12 6.85 7.03
N GLU A 199 0.33 6.26 8.13
CA GLU A 199 -0.24 5.00 8.63
C GLU A 199 -1.59 5.16 9.34
N GLY A 200 -1.75 6.21 10.14
CA GLY A 200 -3.01 6.53 10.78
C GLY A 200 -4.09 6.89 9.75
N PHE A 201 -3.73 7.64 8.70
CA PHE A 201 -4.67 7.99 7.63
C PHE A 201 -5.04 6.80 6.76
N ALA A 202 -4.08 5.97 6.36
CA ALA A 202 -4.35 4.75 5.60
C ALA A 202 -5.23 3.78 6.40
N THR A 203 -4.95 3.62 7.69
CA THR A 203 -5.75 2.78 8.60
C THR A 203 -7.18 3.30 8.75
N TRP A 204 -7.37 4.60 8.95
CA TRP A 204 -8.70 5.19 9.04
C TRP A 204 -9.47 5.09 7.71
N MET A 205 -8.80 5.39 6.60
CA MET A 205 -9.42 5.42 5.29
C MET A 205 -9.83 4.02 4.81
N SER A 206 -9.05 2.99 5.12
CA SER A 206 -9.39 1.60 4.79
C SER A 206 -10.71 1.16 5.44
N HIS A 207 -10.94 1.52 6.70
CA HIS A 207 -12.19 1.21 7.39
C HIS A 207 -13.38 1.97 6.80
N LEU A 208 -13.20 3.24 6.44
CA LEU A 208 -14.21 4.04 5.74
C LEU A 208 -14.58 3.40 4.38
N ALA A 209 -13.57 2.98 3.62
CA ALA A 209 -13.77 2.35 2.32
C ALA A 209 -14.51 1.02 2.42
N VAL A 210 -14.07 0.13 3.32
CA VAL A 210 -14.67 -1.20 3.48
C VAL A 210 -16.09 -1.10 4.01
N ASP A 211 -16.40 -0.17 4.92
CA ASP A 211 -17.77 0.09 5.38
C ASP A 211 -18.69 0.54 4.23
N SER A 212 -18.17 1.38 3.31
CA SER A 212 -18.89 1.79 2.10
C SER A 212 -19.16 0.62 1.15
N PHE A 213 -18.19 -0.28 0.96
CA PHE A 213 -18.32 -1.41 0.03
C PHE A 213 -19.17 -2.55 0.59
N PHE A 214 -19.10 -2.77 1.90
CA PHE A 214 -19.70 -3.90 2.59
C PHE A 214 -20.35 -3.46 3.92
N PRO A 215 -21.41 -2.62 3.88
CA PRO A 215 -22.04 -2.07 5.09
C PRO A 215 -22.59 -3.15 6.02
N GLN A 216 -22.94 -4.33 5.48
CA GLN A 216 -23.39 -5.49 6.25
C GLN A 216 -22.32 -6.06 7.20
N TRP A 217 -21.04 -5.71 7.02
CA TRP A 217 -19.97 -6.17 7.90
C TRP A 217 -19.83 -5.35 9.18
N ASN A 218 -20.48 -4.19 9.27
CA ASN A 218 -20.46 -3.30 10.43
C ASN A 218 -19.02 -3.04 10.93
N ILE A 219 -18.13 -2.67 9.99
CA ILE A 219 -16.69 -2.55 10.23
C ILE A 219 -16.37 -1.53 11.31
N TRP A 220 -17.17 -0.46 11.43
CA TRP A 220 -16.98 0.53 12.49
C TRP A 220 -17.26 0.04 13.91
N ALA A 221 -18.06 -1.01 14.08
CA ALA A 221 -18.19 -1.69 15.37
C ALA A 221 -16.96 -2.55 15.67
N GLN A 222 -16.38 -3.19 14.64
CA GLN A 222 -15.15 -3.96 14.76
C GLN A 222 -13.91 -3.08 15.00
N PHE A 223 -13.93 -1.82 14.54
CA PHE A 223 -12.86 -0.83 14.79
C PHE A 223 -12.59 -0.57 16.29
N LEU A 224 -13.48 -0.99 17.19
CA LEU A 224 -13.21 -0.94 18.63
C LEU A 224 -12.04 -1.85 19.05
N ASP A 225 -11.76 -2.92 18.29
CA ASP A 225 -10.64 -3.84 18.56
C ASP A 225 -9.27 -3.17 18.34
N PRO A 226 -8.96 -2.53 17.18
CA PRO A 226 -7.71 -1.77 17.03
C PRO A 226 -7.63 -0.61 18.03
N THR A 227 -8.73 0.13 18.27
CA THR A 227 -8.74 1.18 19.31
C THR A 227 -8.38 0.62 20.69
N THR A 228 -8.89 -0.55 21.07
CA THR A 228 -8.56 -1.19 22.36
C THR A 228 -7.10 -1.66 22.39
N THR A 229 -6.57 -2.13 21.26
CA THR A 229 -5.16 -2.52 21.12
C THR A 229 -4.23 -1.33 21.36
N ALA A 230 -4.52 -0.19 20.73
CA ALA A 230 -3.83 1.08 20.98
C ALA A 230 -3.93 1.49 22.45
N LEU A 231 -5.14 1.53 23.03
CA LEU A 231 -5.35 1.93 24.42
C LEU A 231 -4.56 1.07 25.42
N ARG A 232 -4.44 -0.24 25.15
CA ARG A 232 -3.64 -1.14 26.01
C ARG A 232 -2.16 -0.75 26.01
N LEU A 233 -1.57 -0.48 24.83
CA LEU A 233 -0.19 -0.03 24.76
C LEU A 233 -0.02 1.39 25.33
N ASP A 234 -0.98 2.27 25.06
CA ASP A 234 -0.98 3.68 25.50
C ASP A 234 -1.20 3.84 27.01
N SER A 235 -1.74 2.81 27.67
CA SER A 235 -1.90 2.78 29.13
C SER A 235 -0.61 2.48 29.90
N LEU A 236 0.46 2.09 29.21
CA LEU A 236 1.74 1.75 29.81
C LEU A 236 2.62 2.99 29.98
N GLU A 237 3.36 3.09 31.09
CA GLU A 237 4.35 4.15 31.29
C GLU A 237 5.44 4.17 30.20
N ALA A 238 5.75 2.99 29.63
CA ALA A 238 6.72 2.82 28.56
C ALA A 238 6.16 3.12 27.14
N SER A 239 4.94 3.65 27.03
CA SER A 239 4.37 4.07 25.75
C SER A 239 5.08 5.33 25.21
N HIS A 240 4.61 5.83 24.07
CA HIS A 240 5.11 7.05 23.46
C HIS A 240 3.97 7.89 22.84
N PRO A 241 4.19 9.21 22.61
CA PRO A 241 3.26 10.03 21.84
C PRO A 241 3.11 9.50 20.41
N ILE A 242 2.04 9.90 19.71
CA ILE A 242 1.84 9.53 18.29
C ILE A 242 2.99 10.07 17.41
N GLU A 243 3.48 11.27 17.74
CA GLU A 243 4.65 11.87 17.11
C GLU A 243 5.89 11.58 17.97
N VAL A 244 6.86 10.87 17.39
CA VAL A 244 8.09 10.46 18.08
C VAL A 244 9.28 11.05 17.35
N GLU A 245 10.16 11.73 18.07
CA GLU A 245 11.40 12.23 17.48
C GLU A 245 12.30 11.05 17.07
N ILE A 246 12.63 10.95 15.78
CA ILE A 246 13.50 9.91 15.23
C ILE A 246 14.82 10.57 14.87
N HIS A 247 15.90 10.18 15.53
CA HIS A 247 17.23 10.76 15.26
C HIS A 247 17.96 9.99 14.17
N HIS A 248 17.83 8.66 14.19
CA HIS A 248 18.42 7.79 13.19
C HIS A 248 17.34 7.00 12.46
N ALA A 249 17.39 7.01 11.14
CA ALA A 249 16.38 6.33 10.32
C ALA A 249 16.31 4.81 10.56
N SER A 250 17.30 4.19 11.21
CA SER A 250 17.24 2.79 11.67
C SER A 250 16.34 2.56 12.90
N GLU A 251 15.95 3.62 13.60
CA GLU A 251 15.09 3.56 14.79
C GLU A 251 13.61 3.51 14.42
N VAL A 252 13.27 3.85 13.17
CA VAL A 252 11.89 3.98 12.73
C VAL A 252 11.09 2.68 12.86
N ASP A 253 11.72 1.52 12.69
CA ASP A 253 11.07 0.21 12.86
C ASP A 253 10.41 0.05 14.25
N GLN A 254 10.86 0.83 15.24
CA GLN A 254 10.28 0.83 16.60
C GLN A 254 8.93 1.54 16.68
N ILE A 255 8.61 2.43 15.73
CA ILE A 255 7.38 3.21 15.70
C ILE A 255 6.37 2.72 14.65
N PHE A 256 6.68 1.63 13.94
CA PHE A 256 5.70 0.86 13.16
C PHE A 256 4.87 -0.03 14.09
N ASP A 257 4.03 0.60 14.90
CA ASP A 257 3.31 -0.05 15.99
C ASP A 257 1.84 0.38 16.09
N ALA A 258 1.09 -0.17 17.05
CA ALA A 258 -0.33 0.18 17.19
C ALA A 258 -0.56 1.65 17.62
N ILE A 259 0.47 2.38 18.09
CA ILE A 259 0.35 3.80 18.37
C ILE A 259 0.30 4.60 17.06
N SER A 260 1.22 4.36 16.12
CA SER A 260 1.20 5.06 14.82
C SER A 260 -0.04 4.71 13.97
N TYR A 261 -0.44 3.44 13.98
CA TYR A 261 -1.56 2.93 13.17
C TYR A 261 -2.91 3.16 13.88
N ASP A 262 -3.16 2.41 14.95
CA ASP A 262 -4.49 2.30 15.56
C ASP A 262 -4.87 3.54 16.37
N LYS A 263 -3.93 4.10 17.16
CA LYS A 263 -4.18 5.35 17.90
C LYS A 263 -4.26 6.53 16.93
N GLY A 264 -3.37 6.62 15.94
CA GLY A 264 -3.42 7.60 14.85
C GLY A 264 -4.78 7.63 14.17
N ALA A 265 -5.26 6.47 13.69
CA ALA A 265 -6.57 6.33 13.06
C ALA A 265 -7.74 6.69 13.99
N SER A 266 -7.64 6.31 15.27
CA SER A 266 -8.67 6.62 16.28
C SER A 266 -8.78 8.13 16.52
N VAL A 267 -7.66 8.85 16.59
CA VAL A 267 -7.62 10.32 16.73
C VAL A 267 -8.18 10.99 15.48
N ILE A 268 -7.83 10.51 14.28
CA ILE A 268 -8.38 11.01 13.00
C ILE A 268 -9.90 10.83 12.96
N ARG A 269 -10.41 9.66 13.34
CA ARG A 269 -11.86 9.39 13.43
C ARG A 269 -12.56 10.31 14.43
N MET A 270 -11.94 10.57 15.59
CA MET A 270 -12.46 11.50 16.58
C MET A 270 -12.54 12.93 16.01
N LEU A 271 -11.49 13.38 15.32
CA LEU A 271 -11.46 14.69 14.67
C LEU A 271 -12.53 14.82 13.58
N GLN A 272 -12.67 13.81 12.73
CA GLN A 272 -13.71 13.74 11.69
C GLN A 272 -15.12 13.80 12.30
N SER A 273 -15.34 13.11 13.42
CA SER A 273 -16.61 13.13 14.17
C SER A 273 -16.89 14.51 14.77
N TYR A 274 -15.86 15.20 15.29
CA TYR A 274 -15.97 16.53 15.87
C TYR A 274 -16.26 17.61 14.81
N LEU A 275 -15.54 17.60 13.68
CA LEU A 275 -15.69 18.57 12.60
C LEU A 275 -16.92 18.33 11.73
N GLY A 276 -17.39 17.07 11.67
CA GLY A 276 -18.39 16.58 10.74
C GLY A 276 -17.77 16.10 9.43
N ALA A 277 -18.30 14.98 8.90
CA ALA A 277 -17.73 14.27 7.75
C ALA A 277 -17.49 15.15 6.52
N GLU A 278 -18.46 15.99 6.15
CA GLU A 278 -18.36 16.86 4.97
C GLU A 278 -17.24 17.91 5.10
N ARG A 279 -17.12 18.55 6.26
CA ARG A 279 -16.07 19.54 6.51
C ARG A 279 -14.70 18.88 6.56
N PHE A 280 -14.61 17.72 7.20
CA PHE A 280 -13.37 16.94 7.25
C PHE A 280 -12.93 16.51 5.85
N LYS A 281 -13.85 15.99 5.03
CA LYS A 281 -13.59 15.64 3.64
C LYS A 281 -13.08 16.83 2.83
N GLN A 282 -13.74 17.99 2.92
CA GLN A 282 -13.31 19.21 2.22
C GLN A 282 -11.90 19.66 2.65
N TRP A 283 -11.56 19.48 3.93
CA TRP A 283 -10.22 19.79 4.45
C TRP A 283 -9.14 18.84 3.91
N LEU A 284 -9.50 17.61 3.53
CA LEU A 284 -8.58 16.63 2.93
C LEU A 284 -8.36 16.80 1.43
N HIS A 285 -9.11 17.65 0.74
CA HIS A 285 -8.89 17.86 -0.69
C HIS A 285 -7.51 18.53 -0.91
N ILE A 286 -6.66 17.87 -1.70
CA ILE A 286 -5.28 18.27 -2.00
C ILE A 286 -5.23 19.05 -3.32
#